data_AF-R7SHT0-F1
#
_entry.id   AF-R7SHT0-F1
#
_cell.length_a   1.000
_cell.length_b   1.000
_cell.length_c   1.000
_cell.angle_alpha   90.00
_cell.angle_beta   90.00
_cell.angle_gamma   90.00
#
_symmetry.space_group_name_H-M   'P 1'
#
loop_
_entity.id
_entity.type
_entity.pdbx_description
1 polymer ?
#
loop_
_entity_poly.entity_id
_entity_poly.type
_entity_poly.pdbx_seq_one_letter_code
_entity_poly.pdbx_strand_id
1 'polypeptide(L)'
;MAQRVQRGKRRQAADDSPPSSPPPAEKRRQTATARKSTGGRPPARGPSDAGPSNAGRRASGKRFRPGTVALREIRKYQKSTDLLIRKLPFSRVVREIALDMITDTVEYGDNGLRWQSSAILALQEATEAFLVHMFEDANLCAIHAKRVTVMQRDIQLARRLRGSSGGLA
;
A
#
# COMPACT_ATOMS: atom_id res chain seq x y z
N MET A 1 -21.40 44.29 62.06
CA MET A 1 -19.95 44.31 61.76
C MET A 1 -19.53 42.94 61.24
N ALA A 2 -19.15 42.85 59.95
CA ALA A 2 -18.23 41.87 59.33
C ALA A 2 -18.50 41.80 57.81
N GLN A 3 -17.55 42.33 57.03
CA GLN A 3 -17.43 42.35 55.56
C GLN A 3 -17.24 40.91 55.03
N ARG A 4 -17.80 40.41 53.91
CA ARG A 4 -17.94 40.77 52.49
C ARG A 4 -16.63 40.79 51.63
N VAL A 5 -16.58 39.80 50.74
CA VAL A 5 -16.02 39.72 49.36
C VAL A 5 -14.53 39.49 49.13
N GLN A 6 -14.22 38.35 48.49
CA GLN A 6 -13.06 38.15 47.61
C GLN A 6 -13.51 38.23 46.14
N ARG A 7 -12.83 39.06 45.32
CA ARG A 7 -12.69 38.88 43.86
C ARG A 7 -11.74 39.92 43.24
N GLY A 8 -10.87 39.47 42.33
CA GLY A 8 -10.11 40.31 41.39
C GLY A 8 -8.88 39.56 40.86
N LYS A 9 -8.92 38.84 39.73
CA LYS A 9 -8.92 39.27 38.31
C LYS A 9 -7.52 39.74 37.82
N ARG A 10 -6.87 38.85 37.07
CA ARG A 10 -5.68 39.05 36.21
C ARG A 10 -5.81 40.23 35.25
N ARG A 11 -4.70 40.93 34.97
CA ARG A 11 -4.30 41.47 33.65
C ARG A 11 -2.79 41.78 33.59
N GLN A 12 -2.22 41.60 32.40
CA GLN A 12 -0.80 41.57 32.01
C GLN A 12 -0.33 42.88 31.35
N ALA A 13 0.99 42.95 31.12
CA ALA A 13 1.76 43.56 30.00
C ALA A 13 2.76 44.62 30.53
N ALA A 14 4.07 44.43 30.43
CA ALA A 14 4.99 44.65 29.28
C ALA A 14 6.21 45.38 29.90
N ASP A 15 7.45 45.41 29.45
CA ASP A 15 8.27 44.77 28.42
C ASP A 15 9.68 45.32 28.71
N ASP A 16 10.69 44.47 28.90
CA ASP A 16 12.10 44.82 28.70
C ASP A 16 12.89 43.54 28.41
N SER A 17 13.56 43.49 27.26
CA SER A 17 14.34 42.38 26.67
C SER A 17 15.54 42.99 25.95
N PRO A 18 16.73 42.36 25.80
CA PRO A 18 16.89 41.04 25.15
C PRO A 18 18.10 40.18 25.68
N PRO A 19 18.46 39.04 25.04
CA PRO A 19 19.13 37.89 25.68
C PRO A 19 20.63 37.81 25.41
N SER A 20 21.37 36.99 26.17
CA SER A 20 22.43 36.12 25.62
C SER A 20 23.17 35.32 26.71
N SER A 21 23.27 34.00 26.47
CA SER A 21 24.20 33.10 27.13
C SER A 21 25.61 33.22 26.51
N PRO A 22 26.68 32.89 27.24
CA PRO A 22 27.93 32.42 26.64
C PRO A 22 28.31 30.95 27.02
N PRO A 23 28.96 30.17 26.13
CA PRO A 23 29.41 28.77 26.31
C PRO A 23 30.94 28.68 26.61
N PRO A 24 31.63 27.52 26.50
CA PRO A 24 31.43 26.17 27.05
C PRO A 24 32.64 25.67 27.90
N ALA A 25 32.49 24.47 28.50
CA ALA A 25 33.49 23.78 29.33
C ALA A 25 34.80 23.41 28.60
N GLU A 26 35.93 23.68 29.27
CA GLU A 26 37.29 23.44 28.79
C GLU A 26 37.81 22.05 29.18
N LYS A 27 38.35 21.32 28.19
CA LYS A 27 38.85 19.94 28.31
C LYS A 27 40.30 19.94 28.81
N ARG A 28 40.57 19.18 29.87
CA ARG A 28 41.90 18.96 30.43
C ARG A 28 42.77 18.12 29.48
N ARG A 29 43.88 18.71 29.03
CA ARG A 29 44.95 18.10 28.21
C ARG A 29 45.56 16.86 28.89
N GLN A 30 45.65 15.75 28.15
CA GLN A 30 46.47 14.60 28.51
C GLN A 30 47.84 14.73 27.83
N THR A 31 48.89 14.55 28.62
CA THR A 31 50.29 14.61 28.21
C THR A 31 50.70 13.35 27.45
N ALA A 32 51.28 13.55 26.27
CA ALA A 32 51.92 12.51 25.48
C ALA A 32 53.29 12.15 26.09
N THR A 33 53.58 10.86 26.24
CA THR A 33 54.95 10.35 26.36
C THR A 33 55.20 9.37 25.22
N ALA A 34 56.26 9.63 24.46
CA ALA A 34 56.72 8.80 23.36
C ALA A 34 57.92 7.97 23.80
N ARG A 35 57.95 6.67 23.48
CA ARG A 35 59.18 5.91 23.21
C ARG A 35 58.88 4.73 22.27
N LYS A 36 59.62 4.71 21.15
CA LYS A 36 59.56 3.75 20.03
C LYS A 36 60.17 2.38 20.42
N SER A 37 59.67 1.30 19.83
CA SER A 37 60.52 0.20 19.32
C SER A 37 59.85 -0.58 18.16
N THR A 38 60.47 -0.45 16.99
CA THR A 38 60.67 -1.47 15.93
C THR A 38 59.49 -2.28 15.36
N GLY A 39 59.14 -1.94 14.11
CA GLY A 39 59.25 -2.90 12.99
C GLY A 39 57.98 -3.66 12.57
N GLY A 40 57.39 -3.28 11.44
CA GLY A 40 56.48 -4.17 10.69
C GLY A 40 55.47 -3.43 9.82
N ARG A 41 55.85 -3.02 8.60
CA ARG A 41 54.93 -2.56 7.56
C ARG A 41 54.72 -3.72 6.56
N PRO A 42 53.52 -4.29 6.41
CA PRO A 42 53.19 -5.11 5.25
C PRO A 42 52.73 -4.21 4.07
N PRO A 43 52.87 -4.68 2.82
CA PRO A 43 53.20 -3.83 1.69
C PRO A 43 52.02 -3.09 1.06
N ALA A 44 52.38 -2.01 0.39
CA ALA A 44 51.53 -1.22 -0.50
C ALA A 44 50.97 -2.05 -1.66
N ARG A 45 49.80 -1.63 -2.13
CA ARG A 45 49.12 -2.11 -3.33
C ARG A 45 50.08 -2.17 -4.54
N GLY A 46 50.12 -3.32 -5.20
CA GLY A 46 50.60 -3.48 -6.58
C GLY A 46 49.40 -3.57 -7.55
N PRO A 47 49.59 -3.24 -8.84
CA PRO A 47 48.50 -3.12 -9.81
C PRO A 47 48.00 -4.50 -10.22
N SER A 48 46.76 -4.82 -9.87
CA SER A 48 46.06 -5.95 -10.47
C SER A 48 45.56 -5.53 -11.85
N ASP A 49 46.11 -6.22 -12.82
CA ASP A 49 45.81 -6.24 -14.24
C ASP A 49 44.36 -5.90 -14.61
N ALA A 50 44.21 -5.10 -15.67
CA ALA A 50 42.94 -4.66 -16.21
C ALA A 50 42.25 -5.82 -16.93
N GLY A 51 41.37 -6.54 -16.23
CA GLY A 51 40.32 -7.33 -16.87
C GLY A 51 39.00 -6.56 -16.81
N PRO A 52 38.28 -6.32 -17.93
CA PRO A 52 36.93 -5.78 -17.86
C PRO A 52 36.01 -6.89 -17.34
N SER A 53 35.91 -7.04 -16.01
CA SER A 53 34.87 -7.84 -15.37
C SER A 53 33.54 -7.09 -15.42
N ASN A 54 33.08 -6.85 -16.65
CA ASN A 54 31.71 -6.46 -16.94
C ASN A 54 30.83 -7.70 -16.81
N ALA A 55 30.67 -8.18 -15.57
CA ALA A 55 29.83 -9.33 -15.24
C ALA A 55 28.76 -8.90 -14.23
N GLY A 56 27.72 -8.25 -14.74
CA GLY A 56 26.36 -8.62 -14.39
C GLY A 56 25.87 -8.43 -12.95
N ARG A 57 26.50 -7.59 -12.11
CA ARG A 57 25.76 -7.05 -10.95
C ARG A 57 24.73 -6.06 -11.46
N ARG A 58 23.58 -6.59 -11.94
CA ARG A 58 22.35 -5.81 -11.99
C ARG A 58 22.22 -5.18 -10.62
N ALA A 59 22.39 -3.85 -10.56
CA ALA A 59 22.22 -3.10 -9.33
C ALA A 59 20.94 -3.61 -8.69
N SER A 60 21.02 -4.17 -7.49
CA SER A 60 19.82 -4.65 -6.81
C SER A 60 18.91 -3.44 -6.69
N GLY A 61 17.84 -3.41 -7.48
CA GLY A 61 16.92 -2.29 -7.48
C GLY A 61 16.50 -2.05 -6.03
N LYS A 62 16.53 -0.79 -5.58
CA LYS A 62 16.14 -0.46 -4.20
C LYS A 62 14.75 -1.06 -3.95
N ARG A 63 14.65 -1.98 -3.00
CA ARG A 63 13.38 -2.61 -2.62
C ARG A 63 12.49 -1.55 -1.99
N PHE A 64 11.26 -1.42 -2.49
CA PHE A 64 10.27 -0.54 -1.87
C PHE A 64 9.89 -1.06 -0.47
N ARG A 65 9.56 -0.15 0.45
CA ARG A 65 9.03 -0.53 1.77
C ARG A 65 7.68 -1.25 1.57
N PRO A 66 7.35 -2.25 2.41
CA PRO A 66 6.03 -2.88 2.39
C PRO A 66 4.91 -1.82 2.39
N GLY A 67 3.89 -2.01 1.55
CA GLY A 67 2.78 -1.07 1.37
C GLY A 67 3.04 0.09 0.39
N THR A 68 4.29 0.44 0.06
CA THR A 68 4.57 1.57 -0.85
C THR A 68 4.07 1.30 -2.27
N VAL A 69 4.26 0.07 -2.78
CA VAL A 69 3.77 -0.31 -4.11
C VAL A 69 2.25 -0.40 -4.12
N ALA A 70 1.65 -1.00 -3.08
CA ALA A 70 0.20 -1.11 -2.94
C ALA A 70 -0.49 0.27 -2.95
N LEU A 71 0.02 1.24 -2.19
CA LEU A 71 -0.54 2.60 -2.19
C LEU A 71 -0.43 3.30 -3.55
N ARG A 72 0.62 3.02 -4.32
CA ARG A 72 0.79 3.54 -5.67
C ARG A 72 -0.22 2.91 -6.63
N GLU A 73 -0.41 1.60 -6.53
CA GLU A 73 -1.36 0.84 -7.35
C GLU A 73 -2.80 1.25 -7.07
N ILE A 74 -3.19 1.41 -5.80
CA ILE A 74 -4.53 1.91 -5.42
C ILE A 74 -4.80 3.26 -6.10
N ARG A 75 -3.89 4.22 -5.98
CA ARG A 75 -4.05 5.55 -6.60
C ARG A 75 -4.09 5.48 -8.12
N LYS A 76 -3.28 4.60 -8.73
CA LYS A 76 -3.29 4.41 -10.18
C LYS A 76 -4.65 3.88 -10.64
N TYR A 77 -5.14 2.80 -10.02
CA TYR A 77 -6.36 2.12 -10.44
C TYR A 77 -7.63 2.90 -10.13
N GLN A 78 -7.65 3.69 -9.04
CA GLN A 78 -8.76 4.60 -8.75
C GLN A 78 -8.83 5.80 -9.72
N LYS A 79 -7.71 6.15 -10.37
CA LYS A 79 -7.67 7.25 -11.35
C LYS A 79 -8.04 6.79 -12.76
N SER A 80 -7.73 5.54 -13.11
CA SER A 80 -8.06 4.94 -14.40
C SER A 80 -9.45 4.31 -14.42
N THR A 81 -10.00 4.12 -15.61
CA THR A 81 -11.27 3.39 -15.84
C THR A 81 -11.07 2.17 -16.74
N ASP A 82 -9.85 1.65 -16.79
CA ASP A 82 -9.51 0.50 -17.62
C ASP A 82 -10.06 -0.79 -17.00
N LEU A 83 -10.58 -1.69 -17.83
CA LEU A 83 -10.95 -3.04 -17.40
C LEU A 83 -9.71 -3.83 -16.97
N LEU A 84 -9.78 -4.41 -15.78
CA LEU A 84 -8.67 -5.10 -15.13
C LEU A 84 -8.62 -6.59 -15.46
N ILE A 85 -9.77 -7.20 -15.77
CA ILE A 85 -9.85 -8.61 -16.15
C ILE A 85 -9.52 -8.76 -17.64
N ARG A 86 -8.72 -9.78 -17.99
CA ARG A 86 -8.40 -10.05 -19.39
C ARG A 86 -9.64 -10.52 -20.15
N LYS A 87 -9.91 -9.89 -21.30
CA LYS A 87 -11.11 -10.12 -22.11
C LYS A 87 -11.31 -11.58 -22.57
N LEU A 88 -10.26 -12.24 -23.05
CA LEU A 88 -10.38 -13.60 -23.61
C LEU A 88 -10.72 -14.65 -22.53
N PRO A 89 -10.01 -14.73 -21.37
CA PRO A 89 -10.43 -15.60 -20.27
C PRO A 89 -11.85 -15.30 -19.78
N PHE A 90 -12.21 -14.03 -19.59
CA PHE A 90 -13.56 -13.65 -19.17
C PHE A 90 -14.63 -14.14 -20.16
N SER A 91 -14.39 -13.93 -21.47
CA SER A 91 -15.32 -14.39 -22.50
C SER A 91 -15.49 -15.91 -22.52
N ARG A 92 -14.44 -16.69 -22.20
CA ARG A 92 -14.55 -18.16 -22.12
C ARG A 92 -15.47 -18.57 -20.97
N VAL A 93 -15.28 -17.99 -19.79
CA VAL A 93 -16.12 -18.25 -18.61
C VAL A 93 -17.59 -17.89 -18.87
N VAL A 94 -17.86 -16.74 -19.49
CA VAL A 94 -19.23 -16.34 -19.82
C VAL A 94 -19.91 -17.36 -20.76
N ARG A 95 -19.17 -17.86 -21.76
CA ARG A 95 -19.70 -18.84 -22.71
C ARG A 95 -19.90 -20.21 -22.06
N GLU A 96 -18.99 -20.63 -21.19
CA GLU A 96 -19.10 -21.87 -20.41
C GLU A 96 -20.36 -21.86 -19.55
N ILE A 97 -20.55 -20.83 -18.71
CA ILE A 97 -21.73 -20.68 -17.87
C ILE A 97 -23.01 -20.64 -18.70
N ALA A 98 -23.00 -19.92 -19.82
CA ALA A 98 -24.17 -19.83 -20.67
C ALA A 98 -24.53 -21.15 -21.35
N LEU A 99 -23.54 -21.99 -21.68
CA LEU A 99 -23.80 -23.33 -22.20
C LEU A 99 -24.43 -24.21 -21.14
N ASP A 100 -23.90 -24.21 -19.91
CA ASP A 100 -24.47 -24.97 -18.80
C ASP A 100 -25.93 -24.59 -18.53
N MET A 101 -26.26 -23.29 -18.62
CA MET A 101 -27.64 -22.80 -18.45
C MET A 101 -28.57 -23.18 -19.61
N ILE A 102 -28.04 -23.33 -20.83
CA ILE A 102 -28.83 -23.65 -22.02
C ILE A 102 -29.05 -25.17 -22.16
N THR A 103 -28.08 -25.99 -21.76
CA THR A 103 -28.23 -27.45 -21.76
C THR A 103 -29.36 -27.92 -20.86
N ASP A 104 -29.68 -27.16 -19.80
CA ASP A 104 -30.82 -27.43 -18.92
C ASP A 104 -32.18 -27.02 -19.52
N THR A 105 -32.21 -26.25 -20.60
CA THR A 105 -33.45 -25.63 -21.12
C THR A 105 -33.80 -25.97 -22.57
N VAL A 106 -32.86 -26.42 -23.40
CA VAL A 106 -33.12 -26.69 -24.82
C VAL A 106 -32.57 -28.06 -25.24
N GLU A 107 -33.45 -29.07 -25.32
CA GLU A 107 -33.22 -30.24 -26.16
C GLU A 107 -33.30 -29.79 -27.64
N TYR A 108 -32.30 -30.13 -28.45
CA TYR A 108 -32.20 -29.92 -29.91
C TYR A 108 -31.76 -28.53 -30.40
N GLY A 109 -30.49 -28.47 -30.84
CA GLY A 109 -30.01 -27.46 -31.78
C GLY A 109 -28.52 -27.21 -31.65
N ASP A 110 -27.72 -27.82 -32.53
CA ASP A 110 -26.24 -27.78 -32.62
C ASP A 110 -25.62 -26.39 -32.93
N ASN A 111 -26.39 -25.31 -32.72
CA ASN A 111 -25.94 -23.94 -32.91
C ASN A 111 -25.91 -23.23 -31.56
N GLY A 112 -24.79 -23.37 -30.84
CA GLY A 112 -24.58 -22.73 -29.54
C GLY A 112 -24.82 -21.20 -29.56
N LEU A 113 -25.08 -20.63 -28.37
CA LEU A 113 -25.41 -19.22 -28.19
C LEU A 113 -24.38 -18.29 -28.86
N ARG A 114 -24.86 -17.45 -29.77
CA ARG A 114 -24.05 -16.40 -30.41
C ARG A 114 -24.00 -15.15 -29.53
N TRP A 115 -22.80 -14.59 -29.40
CA TRP A 115 -22.56 -13.43 -28.54
C TRP A 115 -22.10 -12.24 -29.35
N GLN A 116 -22.75 -11.09 -29.12
CA GLN A 116 -22.25 -9.80 -29.60
C GLN A 116 -21.02 -9.38 -28.78
N SER A 117 -20.05 -8.71 -29.40
CA SER A 117 -18.85 -8.23 -28.72
C SER A 117 -19.17 -7.20 -27.62
N SER A 118 -20.13 -6.30 -27.86
CA SER A 118 -20.60 -5.33 -26.87
C SER A 118 -21.31 -5.97 -25.68
N ALA A 119 -22.03 -7.08 -25.87
CA ALA A 119 -22.70 -7.79 -24.78
C ALA A 119 -21.68 -8.38 -23.79
N ILE A 120 -20.60 -8.98 -24.29
CA ILE A 120 -19.51 -9.49 -23.45
C ILE A 120 -18.82 -8.34 -22.70
N LEU A 121 -18.63 -7.19 -23.34
CA LEU A 121 -18.05 -6.01 -22.67
C LEU A 121 -18.96 -5.47 -21.57
N ALA A 122 -20.27 -5.36 -21.82
CA ALA A 122 -21.23 -4.90 -20.82
C ALA A 122 -21.29 -5.84 -19.60
N LEU A 123 -21.25 -7.16 -19.82
CA LEU A 123 -21.15 -8.13 -18.74
C LEU A 123 -19.85 -7.97 -17.94
N GLN A 124 -18.74 -7.70 -18.63
CA GLN A 124 -17.45 -7.47 -17.97
C GLN A 124 -17.47 -6.21 -17.12
N GLU A 125 -17.97 -5.09 -17.66
CA GLU A 125 -18.10 -3.83 -16.94
C GLU A 125 -18.96 -3.99 -15.67
N ALA A 126 -20.12 -4.63 -15.79
CA ALA A 126 -21.01 -4.88 -14.66
C ALA A 126 -20.34 -5.78 -13.60
N THR A 127 -19.64 -6.82 -14.03
CA THR A 127 -18.95 -7.76 -13.12
C THR A 127 -17.81 -7.09 -12.37
N GLU A 128 -16.96 -6.33 -13.07
CA GLU A 128 -15.85 -5.61 -12.43
C GLU A 128 -16.37 -4.53 -11.48
N ALA A 129 -17.39 -3.78 -11.88
CA ALA A 129 -18.04 -2.81 -11.00
C ALA A 129 -18.60 -3.47 -9.73
N PHE A 130 -19.29 -4.61 -9.87
CA PHE A 130 -19.80 -5.36 -8.72
C PHE A 130 -18.68 -5.80 -7.78
N LEU A 131 -17.59 -6.36 -8.31
CA LEU A 131 -16.46 -6.84 -7.51
C LEU A 131 -15.76 -5.68 -6.79
N VAL A 132 -15.58 -4.52 -7.42
CA VAL A 132 -15.00 -3.33 -6.77
C VAL A 132 -15.83 -2.92 -5.55
N HIS A 133 -17.15 -2.75 -5.72
CA HIS A 133 -18.02 -2.37 -4.60
C HIS A 133 -18.07 -3.45 -3.51
N MET A 134 -18.02 -4.73 -3.88
CA MET A 134 -17.94 -5.82 -2.90
C MET A 134 -16.63 -5.76 -2.08
N PHE A 135 -15.50 -5.45 -2.72
CA PHE A 135 -14.22 -5.29 -2.03
C PHE A 135 -14.15 -4.03 -1.16
N GLU A 136 -14.84 -2.95 -1.53
CA GLU A 136 -14.97 -1.76 -0.68
C GLU A 136 -15.66 -2.10 0.64
N ASP A 137 -16.79 -2.81 0.59
CA ASP A 137 -17.51 -3.24 1.80
C ASP A 137 -16.72 -4.26 2.62
N ALA A 138 -16.06 -5.22 1.96
CA ALA A 138 -15.20 -6.19 2.64
C ALA A 138 -14.02 -5.49 3.33
N ASN A 139 -13.47 -4.42 2.73
CA ASN A 139 -12.43 -3.62 3.34
C ASN A 139 -12.94 -2.86 4.59
N LEU A 140 -14.15 -2.32 4.56
CA LEU A 140 -14.78 -1.73 5.75
C LEU A 140 -14.96 -2.76 6.86
N CYS A 141 -15.37 -3.99 6.53
CA CYS A 141 -15.47 -5.10 7.50
C CYS A 141 -14.11 -5.47 8.10
N ALA A 142 -13.04 -5.48 7.30
CA ALA A 142 -11.68 -5.75 7.78
C ALA A 142 -11.19 -4.65 8.74
N ILE A 143 -11.43 -3.38 8.42
CA ILE A 143 -11.08 -2.23 9.25
C ILE A 143 -11.88 -2.25 10.56
N HIS A 144 -13.18 -2.56 10.50
CA HIS A 144 -14.02 -2.72 11.68
C HIS A 144 -13.46 -3.78 12.65
N ALA A 145 -12.90 -4.87 12.10
CA ALA A 145 -12.22 -5.91 12.85
C ALA A 145 -10.74 -5.60 13.20
N LYS A 146 -10.31 -4.33 13.11
CA LYS A 146 -8.94 -3.85 13.40
C LYS A 146 -7.83 -4.53 12.58
N ARG A 147 -8.12 -4.90 11.33
CA ARG A 147 -7.16 -5.49 10.39
C ARG A 147 -7.01 -4.63 9.15
N VAL A 148 -5.88 -4.80 8.45
CA VAL A 148 -5.61 -4.18 7.14
C VAL A 148 -5.74 -5.20 6.00
N THR A 149 -5.63 -6.49 6.31
CA THR A 149 -5.75 -7.57 5.33
C THR A 149 -7.19 -8.06 5.25
N VAL A 150 -7.78 -7.97 4.06
CA VAL A 150 -9.10 -8.55 3.73
C VAL A 150 -9.00 -10.07 3.72
N MET A 151 -10.01 -10.72 4.29
CA MET A 151 -10.13 -12.17 4.40
C MET A 151 -11.49 -12.64 3.87
N GLN A 152 -11.64 -13.96 3.64
CA GLN A 152 -12.89 -14.56 3.15
C GLN A 152 -14.10 -14.22 4.04
N ARG A 153 -13.93 -14.20 5.36
CA ARG A 153 -14.98 -13.83 6.32
C ARG A 153 -15.50 -12.40 6.13
N ASP A 154 -14.67 -11.48 5.64
CA ASP A 154 -15.05 -10.09 5.42
C ASP A 154 -15.98 -9.98 4.21
N ILE A 155 -15.70 -10.75 3.15
CA ILE A 155 -16.56 -10.86 1.96
C ILE A 155 -17.88 -11.55 2.30
N GLN A 156 -17.83 -12.65 3.06
CA GLN A 156 -19.02 -13.38 3.49
C GLN A 156 -19.93 -12.49 4.35
N LEU A 157 -19.35 -11.71 5.27
CA LEU A 157 -20.10 -10.75 6.07
C LEU A 157 -20.71 -9.65 5.20
N ALA A 158 -19.94 -9.06 4.28
CA ALA A 158 -20.44 -8.03 3.37
C ALA A 158 -21.62 -8.54 2.52
N ARG A 159 -21.52 -9.74 1.94
CA ARG A 159 -22.63 -10.39 1.21
C ARG A 159 -23.86 -10.59 2.09
N ARG A 160 -23.67 -11.04 3.33
CA ARG A 160 -24.77 -11.28 4.27
C ARG A 160 -25.48 -9.98 4.66
N LEU A 161 -24.73 -8.90 4.87
CA LEU A 161 -25.28 -7.58 5.21
C LEU A 161 -26.01 -6.93 4.04
N ARG A 162 -25.55 -7.15 2.80
CA ARG A 162 -26.23 -6.68 1.59
C ARG A 162 -27.57 -7.38 1.32
N GLY A 163 -27.83 -8.53 1.95
CA GLY A 163 -29.07 -9.29 1.77
C GLY A 163 -29.15 -10.02 0.42
N SER A 164 -30.34 -10.52 0.09
CA SER A 164 -30.59 -11.32 -1.12
C SER A 164 -30.28 -10.56 -2.41
N SER A 165 -30.59 -9.27 -2.46
CA SER A 165 -30.39 -8.43 -3.65
C SER A 165 -28.93 -8.07 -3.96
N GLY A 166 -28.01 -8.21 -3.00
CA GLY A 166 -26.63 -7.72 -3.15
C GLY A 166 -25.54 -8.79 -3.19
N GLY A 167 -25.90 -10.05 -3.45
CA GLY A 167 -24.93 -11.10 -3.70
C GLY A 167 -25.34 -12.52 -3.29
N LEU A 168 -26.63 -12.77 -3.02
CA LEU A 168 -27.18 -14.11 -2.79
C LEU A 168 -28.37 -14.29 -3.75
N ALA A 169 -28.04 -14.63 -5.00
CA ALA A 169 -28.96 -15.29 -5.92
C ALA A 169 -28.55 -16.76 -6.00
#